data_AF-Q5BVQ5-F1
#
_entry.id   AF-Q5BVQ5-F1
#
_cell.length_a   1.000
_cell.length_b   1.000
_cell.length_c   1.000
_cell.angle_alpha   90.00
_cell.angle_beta   90.00
_cell.angle_gamma   90.00
#
_symmetry.space_group_name_H-M   'P 1'
#
loop_
_entity.id
_entity.type
_entity.pdbx_description
1 polymer ?
#
loop_
_entity_poly.entity_id
_entity_poly.type
_entity_poly.pdbx_seq_one_letter_code
_entity_poly.pdbx_strand_id
1 'polypeptide(L)'
;MNKMFIECSLFGNHEFDFGMDTFQECIDMCNFSWINSNVYDGESNTLIGTDLTYKIIKHDDLNIGIIGLVEKEWIETIPCFTSSFIIVKDIVETGRELGHFLKTQQKCDLVIALTHMRWPNDRLLAENVPEIDLILGGHDHDYEYEWITLNENLLN
;
A
#
# COMPACT_ATOMS: atom_id res chain seq x y z
N MET A 1 -13.15 7.36 12.26
CA MET A 1 -12.91 6.15 11.45
C MET A 1 -13.62 4.91 11.99
N ASN A 2 -13.47 4.55 13.27
CA ASN A 2 -14.03 3.29 13.82
C ASN A 2 -15.52 3.00 13.62
N LYS A 3 -16.35 4.02 13.40
CA LYS A 3 -17.79 3.87 13.16
C LYS A 3 -18.17 3.73 11.68
N MET A 4 -17.18 3.76 10.78
CA MET A 4 -17.38 3.81 9.33
C MET A 4 -17.19 2.44 8.65
N PHE A 5 -16.97 1.37 9.41
CA PHE A 5 -16.79 0.01 8.88
C PHE A 5 -15.66 -0.08 7.84
N ILE A 6 -14.54 0.59 8.14
CA ILE A 6 -13.33 0.54 7.31
C ILE A 6 -12.70 -0.85 7.46
N GLU A 7 -12.37 -1.48 6.34
CA GLU A 7 -11.74 -2.81 6.33
C GLU A 7 -10.23 -2.72 6.58
N CYS A 8 -9.58 -1.77 5.91
CA CYS A 8 -8.19 -1.41 6.16
C CYS A 8 -7.86 0.01 5.70
N SER A 9 -6.71 0.52 6.14
CA SER A 9 -6.13 1.79 5.71
C SER A 9 -4.63 1.65 5.48
N LEU A 10 -4.10 2.50 4.62
CA LEU A 10 -2.68 2.78 4.46
C LEU A 10 -2.40 4.18 5.04
N PHE A 11 -1.20 4.41 5.56
CA PHE A 11 -0.77 5.75 5.98
C PHE A 11 -0.30 6.58 4.78
N GLY A 12 -0.46 7.89 4.88
CA GLY A 12 0.18 8.89 4.05
C GLY A 12 1.27 9.65 4.77
N ASN A 13 1.66 10.78 4.20
CA ASN A 13 2.70 11.63 4.77
C ASN A 13 2.25 12.34 6.06
N HIS A 14 0.96 12.68 6.17
CA HIS A 14 0.43 13.48 7.29
C HIS A 14 0.19 12.69 8.57
N GLU A 15 0.13 11.36 8.51
CA GLU A 15 0.10 10.50 9.70
C GLU A 15 1.32 10.73 10.61
N PHE A 16 2.43 11.24 10.05
CA PHE A 16 3.68 11.47 10.76
C PHE A 16 3.89 12.92 11.24
N ASP A 17 2.95 13.83 10.99
CA ASP A 17 3.09 15.27 11.35
C ASP A 17 3.32 15.50 12.85
N PHE A 18 2.81 14.59 13.68
CA PHE A 18 2.96 14.61 15.15
C PHE A 18 3.93 13.56 15.68
N GLY A 19 4.75 12.98 14.81
CA GLY A 19 5.77 11.99 15.15
C GLY A 19 5.25 10.55 15.27
N MET A 20 6.20 9.62 15.31
CA MET A 20 5.94 8.17 15.31
C MET A 20 5.16 7.67 16.53
N ASP A 21 5.43 8.23 17.71
CA ASP A 21 4.73 7.83 18.94
C ASP A 21 3.23 8.14 18.82
N THR A 22 2.88 9.36 18.38
CA THR A 22 1.49 9.78 18.16
C THR A 22 0.81 8.94 17.08
N PHE A 23 1.52 8.65 15.99
CA PHE A 23 1.03 7.76 14.93
C PHE A 23 0.68 6.37 15.49
N GLN A 24 1.57 5.77 16.28
CA GLN A 24 1.35 4.46 16.89
C GLN A 24 0.16 4.49 17.86
N GLU A 25 0.04 5.52 18.70
CA GLU A 25 -1.12 5.69 19.58
C GLU A 25 -2.44 5.78 18.77
N CYS A 26 -2.42 6.45 17.61
CA CYS A 26 -3.59 6.55 16.74
C CYS A 26 -3.95 5.21 16.11
N ILE A 27 -2.96 4.43 15.67
CA ILE A 27 -3.17 3.06 15.18
C ILE A 27 -3.80 2.19 16.26
N ASP A 28 -3.29 2.24 17.48
CA ASP A 28 -3.77 1.41 18.61
C ASP A 28 -5.21 1.73 19.00
N MET A 29 -5.69 2.94 18.71
CA MET A 29 -7.09 3.35 18.90
C MET A 29 -8.02 2.90 17.77
N CYS A 30 -7.49 2.43 16.63
CA CYS A 30 -8.28 2.01 15.48
C CYS A 30 -8.82 0.58 15.66
N ASN A 31 -10.04 0.33 15.20
CA ASN A 31 -10.66 -1.00 15.20
C ASN A 31 -10.63 -1.69 13.83
N PHE A 32 -9.79 -1.20 12.92
CA PHE A 32 -9.59 -1.71 11.57
C PHE A 32 -8.09 -1.93 11.33
N SER A 33 -7.76 -2.72 10.31
CA SER A 33 -6.37 -3.08 10.02
C SER A 33 -5.63 -1.94 9.33
N TRP A 34 -4.43 -1.63 9.78
CA TRP A 34 -3.48 -0.86 8.96
C TRP A 34 -2.66 -1.84 8.12
N ILE A 35 -2.42 -1.52 6.86
CA ILE A 35 -1.59 -2.32 5.96
C ILE A 35 -0.43 -1.49 5.43
N ASN A 36 0.71 -2.13 5.23
CA ASN A 36 1.92 -1.53 4.66
C ASN A 36 2.75 -2.65 4.04
N SER A 37 3.05 -2.53 2.75
CA SER A 37 3.73 -3.58 2.01
C SER A 37 5.20 -3.29 1.74
N ASN A 38 5.63 -2.01 1.76
CA ASN A 38 6.94 -1.65 1.25
C ASN A 38 7.77 -0.70 2.13
N VAL A 39 7.25 -0.19 3.25
CA VAL A 39 7.98 0.73 4.13
C VAL A 39 8.41 0.03 5.42
N TYR A 40 9.70 -0.06 5.65
CA TYR A 40 10.29 -0.77 6.78
C TYR A 40 11.11 0.17 7.65
N ASP A 41 11.11 -0.11 8.95
CA ASP A 41 12.16 0.35 9.85
C ASP A 41 13.46 -0.41 9.52
N GLY A 42 14.52 0.33 9.26
CA GLY A 42 15.81 -0.20 8.80
C GLY A 42 16.67 -0.82 9.90
N GLU A 43 16.39 -0.56 11.18
CA GLU A 43 17.12 -1.19 12.29
C GLU A 43 16.51 -2.54 12.65
N SER A 44 15.20 -2.57 12.82
CA SER A 44 14.44 -3.77 13.20
C SER A 44 14.07 -4.65 12.00
N ASN A 45 14.10 -4.09 10.78
CA ASN A 45 13.62 -4.73 9.56
C ASN A 45 12.14 -5.18 9.65
N THR A 46 11.33 -4.41 10.39
CA THR A 46 9.87 -4.61 10.49
C THR A 46 9.11 -3.54 9.73
N LEU A 47 7.87 -3.83 9.34
CA LEU A 47 7.01 -2.87 8.68
C LEU A 47 6.65 -1.72 9.64
N ILE A 48 6.57 -0.51 9.09
CA ILE A 48 6.13 0.68 9.83
C ILE A 48 4.62 0.60 10.10
N GLY A 49 4.24 0.80 11.36
CA GLY A 49 2.85 0.97 11.82
C GLY A 49 1.97 -0.28 11.83
N THR A 50 2.46 -1.43 11.36
CA THR A 50 1.68 -2.67 11.28
C THR A 50 2.58 -3.87 11.04
N ASP A 51 2.10 -5.08 11.33
CA ASP A 51 2.71 -6.35 10.92
C ASP A 51 2.05 -6.94 9.66
N LEU A 52 1.01 -6.29 9.13
CA LEU A 52 0.24 -6.74 7.99
C LEU A 52 0.78 -6.20 6.67
N THR A 53 1.51 -7.06 5.94
CA THR A 53 1.95 -6.77 4.57
C THR A 53 0.81 -6.70 3.57
N TYR A 54 -0.27 -7.45 3.81
CA TYR A 54 -1.47 -7.50 2.97
C TYR A 54 -2.68 -7.90 3.82
N LYS A 55 -3.88 -7.74 3.27
CA LYS A 55 -5.13 -8.24 3.85
C LYS A 55 -5.91 -9.00 2.79
N ILE A 56 -6.59 -10.07 3.18
CA ILE A 56 -7.57 -10.75 2.33
C ILE A 56 -8.95 -10.50 2.91
N ILE A 57 -9.85 -10.01 2.08
CA ILE A 57 -11.26 -9.80 2.41
C ILE A 57 -12.07 -10.79 1.60
N LYS A 58 -13.00 -11.47 2.26
CA LYS A 58 -13.98 -12.31 1.58
C LYS A 58 -15.28 -11.53 1.40
N HIS A 59 -15.72 -11.40 0.16
CA HIS A 59 -17.00 -10.78 -0.18
C HIS A 59 -17.80 -11.75 -1.06
N ASP A 60 -18.85 -12.34 -0.49
CA ASP A 60 -19.56 -13.47 -1.08
C ASP A 60 -18.59 -14.62 -1.47
N ASP A 61 -18.53 -14.95 -2.75
CA ASP A 61 -17.67 -16.01 -3.29
C ASP A 61 -16.31 -15.48 -3.77
N LEU A 62 -16.04 -14.17 -3.63
CA LEU A 62 -14.80 -13.53 -4.06
C LEU A 62 -13.81 -13.39 -2.90
N ASN A 63 -12.55 -13.76 -3.16
CA ASN A 63 -11.40 -13.45 -2.34
C ASN A 63 -10.69 -12.21 -2.92
N ILE A 64 -10.65 -11.12 -2.15
CA ILE A 64 -10.04 -9.86 -2.55
C ILE A 64 -8.77 -9.66 -1.73
N GLY A 65 -7.62 -9.73 -2.38
CA GLY A 65 -6.33 -9.38 -1.79
C GLY A 65 -6.12 -7.86 -1.84
N ILE A 66 -5.57 -7.29 -0.76
CA ILE A 66 -5.28 -5.87 -0.66
C ILE A 66 -3.84 -5.69 -0.18
N ILE A 67 -3.07 -4.87 -0.92
CA ILE A 67 -1.71 -4.44 -0.58
C ILE A 67 -1.68 -2.92 -0.35
N GLY A 68 -0.69 -2.44 0.40
CA GLY A 68 -0.52 -1.03 0.73
C GLY A 68 0.85 -0.52 0.27
N LEU A 69 0.91 0.33 -0.76
CA LEU A 69 2.17 0.81 -1.34
C LEU A 69 2.35 2.32 -1.21
N VAL A 70 3.55 2.72 -0.83
CA VAL A 70 3.94 4.11 -0.61
C VAL A 70 5.12 4.48 -1.51
N GLU A 71 5.07 5.65 -2.13
CA GLU A 71 6.19 6.16 -2.93
C GLU A 71 7.32 6.67 -2.02
N LYS A 72 8.54 6.54 -2.50
CA LYS A 72 9.73 6.87 -1.71
C LYS A 72 9.91 8.38 -1.54
N GLU A 73 9.45 9.16 -2.50
CA GLU A 73 9.77 10.57 -2.68
C GLU A 73 9.25 11.45 -1.55
N TRP A 74 8.04 11.19 -1.03
CA TRP A 74 7.54 11.95 0.12
C TRP A 74 8.01 11.37 1.45
N ILE A 75 8.39 10.10 1.54
CA ILE A 75 8.97 9.52 2.77
C ILE A 75 10.23 10.31 3.18
N GLU A 76 11.05 10.72 2.20
CA GLU A 76 12.25 11.53 2.43
C GLU A 76 11.96 12.94 2.96
N THR A 77 10.70 13.41 2.92
CA THR A 77 10.31 14.74 3.41
C THR A 77 9.75 14.73 4.83
N ILE A 78 9.54 13.54 5.43
CA ILE A 78 8.98 13.38 6.77
C ILE A 78 10.03 13.76 7.84
N PRO A 79 9.80 14.82 8.65
CA PRO A 79 10.82 15.31 9.58
C PRO A 79 11.24 14.32 10.67
N CYS A 80 10.32 13.45 11.11
CA CYS A 80 10.63 12.42 12.11
C CYS A 80 11.36 11.21 11.52
N PHE A 81 11.47 11.10 10.19
CA PHE A 81 12.30 10.10 9.54
C PHE A 81 13.71 10.67 9.40
N THR A 82 14.59 10.28 10.31
CA THR A 82 16.02 10.53 10.09
C THR A 82 16.52 9.54 9.04
N SER A 83 17.27 10.04 8.06
CA SER A 83 17.74 9.37 6.84
C SER A 83 18.58 8.08 7.03
N SER A 84 18.68 7.57 8.25
CA SER A 84 19.36 6.34 8.64
C SER A 84 18.42 5.17 8.98
N PHE A 85 17.09 5.32 8.87
CA PHE A 85 16.16 4.38 9.51
C PHE A 85 14.95 3.90 8.71
N ILE A 86 14.68 4.37 7.48
CA ILE A 86 13.53 3.87 6.70
C ILE A 86 14.01 3.26 5.39
N ILE A 87 13.57 2.02 5.15
CA ILE A 87 13.78 1.31 3.89
C ILE A 87 12.45 1.28 3.15
N VAL A 88 12.40 1.94 1.99
CA VAL A 88 11.26 1.85 1.08
C VAL A 88 11.64 0.90 -0.05
N LYS A 89 10.98 -0.25 -0.12
CA LYS A 89 11.14 -1.20 -1.23
C LYS A 89 10.44 -0.66 -2.48
N ASP A 90 10.96 -1.04 -3.64
CA ASP A 90 10.42 -0.65 -4.94
C ASP A 90 8.96 -1.09 -5.07
N ILE A 91 8.11 -0.18 -5.55
CA ILE A 91 6.66 -0.36 -5.62
C ILE A 91 6.28 -1.41 -6.68
N VAL A 92 7.02 -1.49 -7.78
CA VAL A 92 6.77 -2.45 -8.87
C VAL A 92 7.23 -3.83 -8.43
N GLU A 93 8.44 -3.97 -7.90
CA GLU A 93 8.95 -5.26 -7.41
C GLU A 93 8.05 -5.82 -6.30
N THR A 94 7.71 -4.98 -5.30
CA THR A 94 6.83 -5.38 -4.19
C THR A 94 5.43 -5.73 -4.70
N GLY A 95 4.89 -4.92 -5.61
CA GLY A 95 3.59 -5.17 -6.25
C GLY A 95 3.55 -6.48 -7.02
N ARG A 96 4.59 -6.80 -7.79
CA ARG A 96 4.72 -8.08 -8.53
C ARG A 96 4.79 -9.26 -7.58
N GLU A 97 5.65 -9.19 -6.56
CA GLU A 97 5.81 -10.28 -5.58
C GLU A 97 4.49 -10.59 -4.87
N LEU A 98 3.86 -9.57 -4.28
CA LEU A 98 2.64 -9.74 -3.51
C LEU A 98 1.44 -10.04 -4.39
N GLY A 99 1.30 -9.37 -5.52
CA GLY A 99 0.24 -9.64 -6.50
C GLY A 99 0.30 -11.08 -6.98
N HIS A 100 1.49 -11.57 -7.35
CA HIS A 100 1.68 -12.96 -7.76
C HIS A 100 1.34 -13.93 -6.63
N PHE A 101 1.81 -13.67 -5.40
CA PHE A 101 1.48 -14.48 -4.23
C PHE A 101 -0.03 -14.54 -3.95
N LEU A 102 -0.72 -13.38 -4.00
CA LEU A 102 -2.15 -13.28 -3.74
C LEU A 102 -2.97 -14.02 -4.80
N LYS A 103 -2.66 -13.84 -6.08
CA LYS A 103 -3.34 -14.53 -7.19
C LYS A 103 -3.07 -16.03 -7.18
N THR A 104 -1.83 -16.46 -6.99
CA THR A 104 -1.44 -17.86 -7.21
C THR A 104 -1.52 -18.74 -5.96
N GLN A 105 -1.09 -18.25 -4.81
CA GLN A 105 -1.03 -19.05 -3.57
C GLN A 105 -2.28 -18.84 -2.74
N GLN A 106 -2.72 -17.59 -2.57
CA GLN A 106 -3.91 -17.27 -1.79
C GLN A 106 -5.22 -17.39 -2.59
N LYS A 107 -5.13 -17.60 -3.91
CA LYS A 107 -6.29 -17.75 -4.80
C LYS A 107 -7.25 -16.58 -4.69
N CYS A 108 -6.70 -15.35 -4.61
CA CYS A 108 -7.50 -14.14 -4.71
C CYS A 108 -8.00 -13.97 -6.15
N ASP A 109 -9.28 -13.68 -6.29
CA ASP A 109 -9.90 -13.37 -7.57
C ASP A 109 -9.48 -11.96 -8.03
N LEU A 110 -9.40 -11.03 -7.07
CA LEU A 110 -8.98 -9.65 -7.28
C LEU A 110 -7.83 -9.26 -6.34
N VAL A 111 -6.93 -8.41 -6.82
CA VAL A 111 -5.88 -7.74 -6.04
C VAL A 111 -6.05 -6.24 -6.21
N ILE A 112 -6.22 -5.55 -5.10
CA ILE A 112 -6.35 -4.09 -5.01
C ILE A 112 -5.08 -3.54 -4.36
N ALA A 113 -4.48 -2.51 -4.95
CA ALA A 113 -3.46 -1.72 -4.28
C ALA A 113 -4.10 -0.46 -3.69
N LEU A 114 -4.04 -0.30 -2.38
CA LEU A 114 -4.20 0.99 -1.74
C LEU A 114 -2.85 1.70 -1.83
N THR A 115 -2.82 2.91 -2.35
CA THR A 115 -1.56 3.62 -2.57
C THR A 115 -1.62 5.03 -2.00
N HIS A 116 -0.47 5.50 -1.51
CA HIS A 116 -0.28 6.90 -1.18
C HIS A 116 0.92 7.40 -1.98
N MET A 117 0.65 7.66 -3.26
CA MET A 117 1.65 7.99 -4.27
C MET A 117 1.12 9.08 -5.17
N ARG A 118 2.01 9.80 -5.86
CA ARG A 118 1.60 10.67 -6.95
C ARG A 118 1.14 9.86 -8.14
N TRP A 119 0.26 10.44 -8.93
CA TRP A 119 -0.35 9.87 -10.13
C TRP A 119 0.66 9.21 -11.09
N PRO A 120 1.86 9.77 -11.37
CA PRO A 120 2.84 9.11 -12.22
C PRO A 120 3.30 7.75 -11.67
N ASN A 121 3.41 7.59 -10.36
CA ASN A 121 3.82 6.35 -9.71
C ASN A 121 2.68 5.33 -9.65
N ASP A 122 1.42 5.77 -9.49
CA ASP A 122 0.25 4.90 -9.67
C ASP A 122 0.16 4.36 -11.11
N ARG A 123 0.39 5.22 -12.11
CA ARG A 123 0.44 4.78 -13.53
C ARG A 123 1.60 3.83 -13.79
N LEU A 124 2.79 4.12 -13.25
CA LEU A 124 3.95 3.24 -13.36
C LEU A 124 3.64 1.84 -12.80
N LEU A 125 3.00 1.77 -11.62
CA LEU A 125 2.57 0.53 -11.01
C LEU A 125 1.57 -0.20 -11.92
N ALA A 126 0.53 0.49 -12.39
CA ALA A 126 -0.49 -0.07 -13.28
C ALA A 126 0.10 -0.64 -14.58
N GLU A 127 1.08 0.04 -15.17
CA GLU A 127 1.70 -0.36 -16.43
C GLU A 127 2.63 -1.58 -16.28
N ASN A 128 3.17 -1.82 -15.09
CA ASN A 128 4.22 -2.83 -14.88
C ASN A 128 3.81 -3.99 -13.96
N VAL A 129 2.65 -3.92 -13.29
CA VAL A 129 2.17 -4.94 -12.35
C VAL A 129 0.80 -5.47 -12.77
N PRO A 130 0.74 -6.37 -13.77
CA PRO A 130 -0.52 -6.93 -14.28
C PRO A 130 -1.30 -7.78 -13.28
N GLU A 131 -0.70 -8.17 -12.16
CA GLU A 131 -1.40 -8.88 -11.09
C GLU A 131 -2.37 -8.00 -10.29
N ILE A 132 -2.22 -6.67 -10.35
CA ILE A 132 -3.09 -5.70 -9.66
C ILE A 132 -4.24 -5.33 -10.61
N ASP A 133 -5.47 -5.55 -10.15
CA ASP A 133 -6.66 -5.27 -10.96
C ASP A 133 -7.20 -3.84 -10.75
N LEU A 134 -6.91 -3.24 -9.58
CA LEU A 134 -7.38 -1.91 -9.22
C LEU A 134 -6.36 -1.20 -8.31
N ILE A 135 -6.11 0.07 -8.61
CA ILE A 135 -5.33 0.96 -7.75
C ILE A 135 -6.28 2.02 -7.20
N LEU A 136 -6.28 2.19 -5.88
CA LEU A 136 -6.99 3.26 -5.18
C LEU A 136 -5.95 4.21 -4.60
N GLY A 137 -5.70 5.28 -5.37
CA GLY A 137 -4.66 6.27 -5.12
C GLY A 137 -4.99 7.35 -4.08
N GLY A 138 -3.97 8.14 -3.78
CA GLY A 138 -3.99 9.20 -2.78
C GLY A 138 -3.00 10.32 -3.12
N HIS A 139 -2.51 11.04 -2.09
CA HIS A 139 -1.47 12.08 -2.18
C HIS A 139 -1.80 13.37 -2.97
N ASP A 140 -2.22 13.28 -4.24
CA ASP A 140 -2.35 14.46 -5.10
C ASP A 140 -3.57 15.34 -4.79
N HIS A 141 -4.58 14.79 -4.10
CA HIS A 141 -5.87 15.43 -3.81
C HIS A 141 -6.68 15.82 -5.07
N ASP A 142 -6.31 15.28 -6.23
CA ASP A 142 -7.02 15.45 -7.48
C ASP A 142 -8.01 14.30 -7.73
N TYR A 143 -9.06 14.59 -8.50
CA TYR A 143 -10.00 13.56 -8.96
C TYR A 143 -9.64 13.14 -10.38
N GLU A 144 -9.03 11.96 -10.50
CA GLU A 144 -8.65 11.36 -11.79
C GLU A 144 -9.00 9.87 -11.83
N TYR A 145 -9.21 9.34 -13.04
CA TYR A 145 -9.31 7.92 -13.29
C TYR A 145 -8.80 7.60 -14.70
N GLU A 146 -8.15 6.46 -14.86
CA GLU A 146 -7.59 6.01 -16.13
C GLU A 146 -7.70 4.48 -16.24
N TRP A 147 -7.88 4.01 -17.47
CA TRP A 147 -7.80 2.58 -17.80
C TRP A 147 -6.46 2.31 -18.48
N ILE A 148 -5.60 1.54 -17.83
CA ILE A 148 -4.32 1.13 -18.40
C ILE A 148 -4.51 -0.17 -19.17
N THR A 149 -4.14 -0.16 -20.45
CA THR A 149 -4.08 -1.37 -21.27
C THR A 149 -2.68 -1.96 -21.16
N LEU A 150 -2.58 -3.11 -20.53
CA LEU A 150 -1.32 -3.80 -20.30
C LEU A 150 -0.68 -4.26 -21.62
N ASN A 151 0.65 -4.22 -21.67
CA ASN A 151 1.40 -4.82 -22.76
C ASN A 151 1.27 -6.35 -22.69
N GLU A 152 0.94 -7.01 -23.82
CA GLU A 152 0.77 -8.46 -23.88
C GLU A 152 1.98 -9.24 -23.33
N ASN A 153 3.18 -8.67 -23.42
CA ASN A 153 4.41 -9.28 -22.90
C ASN A 153 4.44 -9.43 -21.37
N LEU A 154 3.59 -8.72 -20.63
CA LEU A 154 3.52 -8.80 -19.16
C LEU A 154 2.55 -9.87 -18.65
N LEU A 155 1.69 -10.41 -19.53
CA LEU A 155 0.62 -11.35 -19.17
C LEU A 155 1.05 -12.84 -19.15
N ASN A 156 2.34 -13.13 -19.35
CA ASN A 156 2.89 -14.49 -19.43
C ASN A 156 3.60 -14.93 -18.15
#